data_AF-A0A2S6NH82-F1
#
_entry.id   AF-A0A2S6NH82-F1
#
_cell.length_a   1.000
_cell.length_b   1.000
_cell.length_c   1.000
_cell.angle_alpha   90.00
_cell.angle_beta   90.00
_cell.angle_gamma   90.00
#
_symmetry.space_group_name_H-M   'P 1'
#
loop_
_entity.id
_entity.type
_entity.pdbx_description
1 polymer ?
#
loop_
_entity_poly.entity_id
_entity_poly.type
_entity_poly.pdbx_seq_one_letter_code
_entity_poly.pdbx_strand_id
1 'polypeptide(L)'
;MRPRFLLAALACVVLAVGATAAALYGYALPELSSARPEPPKVEIAIAAWLLRHSVPEADRAQRNPLESDRADIVAGRDLFREKCEICHGYDGSGRTQIGAGEYPRPPPLRALAASLTDGEMYYHIRNGIRNTGMPAWNMPERQIWQLVLYIRHLPITVPMSRQAASAAMSLHGAFSLAPPAVAAPGDAEPNRHYVGSAECRSCHAGIYDRWKTTPMANVVRDPRQHPEAITPDLSKPDPLVTFGKDDIAFVYGSLWKQRYFKKVGDDYFPEPAQWDITHHMWRKYFVRNGADWWAPLYPPDNFQRPTGPLCDGCHSVNYDINTRNPTEWNVGCERCHGPGSEHVKNPVRETIINPARLDYVHANDTCIQCHSQGRPLANPINGKYYDWPVGFHMGLNLDDFWKLEEHKLGETTFTHFPDGTAHKNRMQGNDFVQSLMYNRGVACFSCHDVHGTRYQAQLREPPAEMCFACHGTHTQNGPHTATIEEHTHHKPGSPGSQCIACHMPRIEQTIADVSVRAHTFRFITPAETDTYGIPNPCTTCHKDKPTSWAASALKTWQERSPWRMGVNQ
;
A
#
# COMPACT_ATOMS: atom_id res chain seq x y z
N MET A 1 43.45 -27.63 66.50
CA MET A 1 43.39 -26.77 65.29
C MET A 1 43.23 -25.32 65.74
N ARG A 2 44.14 -24.44 65.33
CA ARG A 2 44.31 -23.11 65.95
C ARG A 2 43.26 -22.10 65.44
N PRO A 3 42.61 -21.32 66.31
CA PRO A 3 41.53 -20.36 65.96
C PRO A 3 41.93 -19.30 64.91
N ARG A 4 43.24 -19.07 64.75
CA ARG A 4 43.81 -18.21 63.70
C ARG A 4 43.54 -18.70 62.27
N PHE A 5 43.46 -20.01 62.05
CA PHE A 5 43.16 -20.56 60.71
C PHE A 5 41.68 -20.41 60.34
N LEU A 6 40.77 -20.55 61.32
CA LEU A 6 39.33 -20.32 61.11
C LEU A 6 39.04 -18.83 60.83
N LEU A 7 39.68 -17.92 61.55
CA LEU A 7 39.55 -16.48 61.30
C LEU A 7 40.11 -16.05 59.94
N ALA A 8 41.26 -16.62 59.53
CA ALA A 8 41.82 -16.36 58.20
C ALA A 8 40.95 -16.91 57.07
N ALA A 9 40.43 -18.14 57.22
CA ALA A 9 39.52 -18.73 56.25
C ALA A 9 38.21 -17.93 56.14
N LEU A 10 37.63 -17.49 57.27
CA LEU A 10 36.43 -16.66 57.28
C LEU A 10 36.68 -15.29 56.61
N ALA A 11 37.83 -14.66 56.89
CA ALA A 11 38.20 -13.40 56.24
C ALA A 11 38.38 -13.56 54.73
N CYS A 12 38.99 -14.65 54.26
CA CYS A 12 39.10 -14.95 52.83
C CYS A 12 37.74 -15.17 52.17
N VAL A 13 36.81 -15.85 52.84
CA VAL A 13 35.44 -16.04 52.32
C VAL A 13 34.70 -14.71 52.24
N VAL A 14 34.78 -13.87 53.28
CA VAL A 14 34.13 -12.54 53.28
C VAL A 14 34.71 -11.64 52.18
N LEU A 15 36.03 -11.65 51.99
CA LEU A 15 36.68 -10.88 50.93
C LEU A 15 36.31 -11.42 49.54
N ALA A 16 36.23 -12.74 49.36
CA ALA A 16 35.82 -13.36 48.10
C ALA A 16 34.36 -13.05 47.76
N VAL A 17 33.45 -13.12 48.75
CA VAL A 17 32.04 -12.75 48.59
C VAL A 17 31.91 -11.25 48.30
N GLY A 18 32.64 -10.40 49.02
CA GLY A 18 32.65 -8.96 48.80
C GLY A 18 33.17 -8.58 47.40
N ALA A 19 34.26 -9.22 46.95
CA ALA A 19 34.81 -9.01 45.62
C ALA A 19 33.86 -9.51 44.52
N THR A 20 33.19 -10.64 44.75
CA THR A 20 32.21 -11.21 43.81
C THR A 20 30.96 -10.35 43.74
N ALA A 21 30.46 -9.85 44.88
CA ALA A 21 29.36 -8.90 44.94
C ALA A 21 29.71 -7.57 44.26
N ALA A 22 30.92 -7.03 44.46
CA ALA A 22 31.38 -5.81 43.81
C ALA A 22 31.57 -6.00 42.29
N ALA A 23 32.06 -7.16 41.84
CA ALA A 23 32.19 -7.49 40.43
C ALA A 23 30.81 -7.68 39.76
N LEU A 24 29.88 -8.38 40.42
CA LEU A 24 28.48 -8.50 39.97
C LEU A 24 27.78 -7.15 39.94
N TYR A 25 28.02 -6.29 40.94
CA TYR A 25 27.51 -4.93 41.02
C TYR A 25 28.04 -4.08 39.86
N GLY A 26 29.35 -4.14 39.58
CA GLY A 26 29.97 -3.42 38.46
C GLY A 26 29.54 -3.91 37.07
N TYR A 27 29.26 -5.21 36.93
CA TYR A 27 28.78 -5.81 35.67
C TYR A 27 27.28 -5.59 35.44
N ALA A 28 26.44 -5.70 36.48
CA ALA A 28 24.98 -5.65 36.34
C ALA A 28 24.41 -4.21 36.35
N LEU A 29 25.02 -3.25 37.05
CA LEU A 29 24.46 -1.90 37.18
C LEU A 29 24.29 -1.13 35.86
N PRO A 30 25.27 -1.13 34.92
CA PRO A 30 25.08 -0.44 33.66
C PRO A 30 23.92 -1.05 32.85
N GLU A 31 23.76 -2.37 32.93
CA GLU A 31 22.69 -3.11 32.24
C GLU A 31 21.32 -2.89 32.89
N LEU A 32 21.24 -2.70 34.20
CA LEU A 32 19.99 -2.35 34.92
C LEU A 32 19.40 -1.00 34.49
N SER A 33 20.19 -0.13 33.83
CA SER A 33 19.75 1.17 33.31
C SER A 33 19.56 1.17 31.79
N SER A 34 19.59 0.01 31.13
CA SER A 34 19.52 -0.14 29.68
C SER A 34 18.41 -1.09 29.25
N ALA A 35 17.51 -0.62 28.38
CA ALA A 35 16.50 -1.45 27.74
C ALA A 35 16.98 -2.13 26.44
N ARG A 36 18.25 -1.92 26.06
CA ARG A 36 18.80 -2.42 24.78
C ARG A 36 19.01 -3.95 24.73
N PRO A 37 19.57 -4.59 25.78
CA PRO A 37 19.83 -6.04 25.76
C PRO A 37 18.56 -6.87 25.62
N GLU A 38 18.70 -8.11 25.16
CA GLU A 38 17.64 -9.10 25.31
C GLU A 38 17.70 -9.71 26.72
N PRO A 39 16.55 -9.96 27.38
CA PRO A 39 16.55 -10.64 28.66
C PRO A 39 17.20 -12.04 28.54
N PRO A 40 18.02 -12.47 29.52
CA PRO A 40 18.55 -13.82 29.56
C PRO A 40 17.44 -14.87 29.47
N LYS A 41 17.68 -15.98 28.78
CA LYS A 41 16.66 -17.05 28.59
C LYS A 41 16.09 -17.58 29.92
N VAL A 42 16.91 -17.63 30.97
CA VAL A 42 16.48 -18.04 32.31
C VAL A 42 15.51 -17.03 32.93
N GLU A 43 15.74 -15.73 32.73
CA GLU A 43 14.85 -14.66 33.17
C GLU A 43 13.52 -14.74 32.43
N ILE A 44 13.54 -14.92 31.10
CA ILE A 44 12.34 -15.10 30.28
C ILE A 44 11.53 -16.30 30.77
N ALA A 45 12.19 -17.43 31.03
CA ALA A 45 11.53 -18.66 31.48
C ALA A 45 10.86 -18.47 32.85
N ILE A 46 11.55 -17.85 33.81
CA ILE A 46 11.01 -17.56 35.15
C ILE A 46 9.86 -16.56 35.04
N ALA A 47 10.04 -15.47 34.30
CA ALA A 47 9.03 -14.43 34.12
C ALA A 47 7.77 -14.98 33.43
N ALA A 48 7.91 -15.79 32.38
CA ALA A 48 6.79 -16.43 31.70
C ALA A 48 6.06 -17.44 32.60
N TRP A 49 6.80 -18.20 33.41
CA TRP A 49 6.20 -19.11 34.38
C TRP A 49 5.40 -18.35 35.45
N LEU A 50 6.00 -17.30 36.04
CA LEU A 50 5.33 -16.45 37.03
C LEU A 50 4.10 -15.75 36.44
N LEU A 51 4.19 -15.23 35.23
CA LEU A 51 3.10 -14.54 34.57
C LEU A 51 1.91 -15.48 34.29
N ARG A 52 2.18 -16.71 33.86
CA ARG A 52 1.12 -17.72 33.70
C ARG A 52 0.48 -18.07 35.04
N HIS A 53 1.27 -18.28 36.09
CA HIS A 53 0.74 -18.69 37.39
C HIS A 53 0.18 -17.53 38.24
N SER A 54 0.25 -16.28 37.75
CA SER A 54 -0.30 -15.12 38.46
C SER A 54 -1.77 -14.82 38.13
N VAL A 55 -2.34 -15.47 37.11
CA VAL A 55 -3.76 -15.34 36.77
C VAL A 55 -4.58 -16.29 37.65
N PRO A 56 -5.53 -15.79 38.46
CA PRO A 56 -6.42 -16.64 39.24
C PRO A 56 -7.19 -17.62 38.36
N GLU A 57 -7.38 -18.86 38.83
CA GLU A 57 -8.02 -19.91 38.02
C GLU A 57 -9.44 -19.55 37.59
N ALA A 58 -10.18 -18.80 38.42
CA ALA A 58 -11.50 -18.28 38.08
C ALA A 58 -11.47 -17.30 36.90
N ASP A 59 -10.43 -16.47 36.78
CA ASP A 59 -10.26 -15.52 35.68
C ASP A 59 -9.78 -16.21 34.41
N ARG A 60 -8.86 -17.16 34.53
CA ARG A 60 -8.38 -18.00 33.41
C ARG A 60 -9.54 -18.76 32.75
N ALA A 61 -10.47 -19.29 33.55
CA ALA A 61 -11.59 -20.08 33.06
C ALA A 61 -12.67 -19.25 32.31
N GLN A 62 -12.59 -17.92 32.37
CA GLN A 62 -13.54 -17.06 31.65
C GLN A 62 -13.39 -17.22 30.14
N ARG A 63 -14.54 -17.21 29.46
CA ARG A 63 -14.62 -17.21 27.99
C ARG A 63 -15.12 -15.86 27.53
N ASN A 64 -14.72 -15.47 26.33
CA ASN A 64 -15.25 -14.27 25.72
C ASN A 64 -16.78 -14.39 25.56
N PRO A 65 -17.58 -13.52 26.20
CA PRO A 65 -19.04 -13.57 26.12
C PRO A 65 -19.58 -12.99 24.81
N LEU A 66 -18.72 -12.33 24.01
CA LEU A 66 -19.08 -11.80 22.70
C LEU A 66 -18.99 -12.91 21.66
N GLU A 67 -20.04 -13.05 20.85
CA GLU A 67 -19.97 -13.85 19.64
C GLU A 67 -18.96 -13.22 18.66
N SER A 68 -18.46 -14.00 17.69
CA SER A 68 -17.55 -13.52 16.64
C SER A 68 -18.24 -12.60 15.62
N ASP A 69 -19.10 -11.69 16.07
CA ASP A 69 -19.73 -10.66 15.26
C ASP A 69 -18.67 -9.70 14.73
N ARG A 70 -18.83 -9.37 13.45
CA ARG A 70 -17.99 -8.42 12.74
C ARG A 70 -18.00 -7.04 13.40
N ALA A 71 -19.11 -6.61 13.99
CA ALA A 71 -19.18 -5.31 14.66
C ALA A 71 -18.27 -5.23 15.89
N ASP A 72 -18.25 -6.27 16.73
CA ASP A 72 -17.40 -6.34 17.92
C ASP A 72 -15.92 -6.52 17.56
N ILE A 73 -15.60 -7.25 16.48
CA ILE A 73 -14.23 -7.36 15.94
C ILE A 73 -13.73 -5.99 15.43
N VAL A 74 -14.58 -5.22 14.76
CA VAL A 74 -14.23 -3.87 14.28
C VAL A 74 -14.02 -2.91 15.44
N ALA A 75 -14.89 -2.93 16.45
CA ALA A 75 -14.68 -2.14 17.67
C ALA A 75 -13.38 -2.51 18.38
N GLY A 76 -13.06 -3.81 18.46
CA GLY A 76 -11.80 -4.31 19.01
C GLY A 76 -10.58 -3.86 18.21
N ARG A 77 -10.65 -3.86 16.88
CA ARG A 77 -9.60 -3.33 16.00
C ARG A 77 -9.33 -1.86 16.31
N ASP A 78 -10.37 -1.05 16.41
CA ASP A 78 -10.22 0.39 16.59
C ASP A 78 -9.62 0.72 17.96
N LEU A 79 -10.03 -0.01 19.00
CA LEU A 79 -9.40 0.06 20.32
C LEU A 79 -7.93 -0.40 20.29
N PHE A 80 -7.61 -1.45 19.53
CA PHE A 80 -6.25 -1.96 19.40
C PHE A 80 -5.34 -0.94 18.72
N ARG A 81 -5.83 -0.28 17.66
CA ARG A 81 -5.11 0.81 16.98
C ARG A 81 -4.81 1.98 17.90
N GLU A 82 -5.79 2.35 18.72
CA GLU A 82 -5.67 3.47 19.65
C GLU A 82 -4.68 3.17 20.79
N LYS A 83 -4.70 1.95 21.33
CA LYS A 83 -4.06 1.65 22.62
C LYS A 83 -2.88 0.68 22.57
N CYS A 84 -2.90 -0.26 21.63
CA CYS A 84 -1.99 -1.41 21.62
C CYS A 84 -1.01 -1.39 20.45
N GLU A 85 -1.41 -0.84 19.31
CA GLU A 85 -0.64 -0.87 18.06
C GLU A 85 0.73 -0.21 18.20
N ILE A 86 0.85 0.85 19.00
CA ILE A 86 2.10 1.57 19.20
C ILE A 86 3.25 0.68 19.69
N CYS A 87 2.94 -0.37 20.46
CA CYS A 87 3.91 -1.37 20.93
C CYS A 87 3.81 -2.67 20.15
N HIS A 88 2.60 -3.16 19.86
CA HIS A 88 2.37 -4.49 19.29
C HIS A 88 2.35 -4.52 17.76
N GLY A 89 2.30 -3.38 17.08
CA GLY A 89 2.14 -3.28 15.62
C GLY A 89 0.75 -3.70 15.16
N TYR A 90 0.29 -3.16 14.02
CA TYR A 90 -1.04 -3.46 13.48
C TYR A 90 -1.24 -4.96 13.17
N ASP A 91 -0.14 -5.66 12.87
CA ASP A 91 -0.09 -7.08 12.55
C ASP A 91 0.14 -7.98 13.78
N GLY A 92 0.36 -7.37 14.95
CA GLY A 92 0.68 -8.04 16.21
C GLY A 92 2.12 -8.52 16.31
N SER A 93 3.05 -8.09 15.44
CA SER A 93 4.44 -8.59 15.44
C SER A 93 5.34 -8.01 16.53
N GLY A 94 4.94 -6.90 17.17
CA GLY A 94 5.78 -6.17 18.13
C GLY A 94 6.91 -5.34 17.49
N ARG A 95 6.98 -5.29 16.16
CA ARG A 95 8.07 -4.62 15.41
C ARG A 95 7.75 -3.16 15.10
N THR A 96 7.44 -2.39 16.13
CA THR A 96 7.33 -0.93 16.03
C THR A 96 8.61 -0.27 16.54
N GLN A 97 8.80 1.03 16.26
CA GLN A 97 9.92 1.79 16.81
C GLN A 97 9.94 1.76 18.34
N ILE A 98 8.77 1.82 18.98
CA ILE A 98 8.64 1.78 20.43
C ILE A 98 8.79 0.35 20.94
N GLY A 99 8.02 -0.61 20.38
CA GLY A 99 8.07 -2.02 20.77
C GLY A 99 9.47 -2.62 20.67
N ALA A 100 10.25 -2.28 19.64
CA ALA A 100 11.61 -2.77 19.49
C ALA A 100 12.59 -2.26 20.57
N GLY A 101 12.25 -1.15 21.24
CA GLY A 101 13.04 -0.50 22.29
C GLY A 101 12.58 -0.79 23.73
N GLU A 102 11.48 -1.53 23.92
CA GLU A 102 10.97 -1.91 25.25
C GLU A 102 11.76 -3.09 25.85
N TYR A 103 11.85 -3.12 27.19
CA TYR A 103 12.39 -4.26 27.94
C TYR A 103 11.37 -4.78 28.97
N PRO A 104 10.87 -6.03 28.83
CA PRO A 104 11.05 -6.91 27.67
C PRO A 104 10.30 -6.39 26.45
N ARG A 105 10.73 -6.81 25.25
CA ARG A 105 10.05 -6.50 23.98
C ARG A 105 8.65 -7.12 23.95
N PRO A 106 7.66 -6.45 23.34
CA PRO A 106 6.32 -7.02 23.18
C PRO A 106 6.41 -8.31 22.35
N PRO A 107 5.82 -9.42 22.83
CA PRO A 107 5.86 -10.68 22.11
C PRO A 107 4.99 -10.60 20.84
N PRO A 108 5.28 -11.44 19.82
CA PRO A 108 4.41 -11.59 18.67
C PRO A 108 3.05 -12.15 19.12
N LEU A 109 2.03 -11.30 19.05
CA LEU A 109 0.71 -11.55 19.63
C LEU A 109 0.01 -12.76 19.02
N ARG A 110 0.24 -13.10 17.75
CA ARG A 110 -0.34 -14.32 17.14
C ARG A 110 0.06 -15.59 17.88
N ALA A 111 1.37 -15.81 17.98
CA ALA A 111 1.91 -17.01 18.57
C ALA A 111 1.56 -17.08 20.05
N LEU A 112 1.59 -15.92 20.73
CA LEU A 112 1.21 -15.83 22.12
C LEU A 112 -0.29 -16.11 22.32
N ALA A 113 -1.16 -15.44 21.56
CA ALA A 113 -2.61 -15.60 21.67
C ALA A 113 -3.01 -17.07 21.47
N ALA A 114 -2.43 -17.77 20.50
CA ALA A 114 -2.67 -19.20 20.28
C ALA A 114 -2.38 -20.07 21.52
N SER A 115 -1.48 -19.63 22.40
CA SER A 115 -1.08 -20.35 23.62
C SER A 115 -1.81 -19.91 24.89
N LEU A 116 -2.59 -18.83 24.85
CA LEU A 116 -3.33 -18.28 25.99
C LEU A 116 -4.82 -18.59 25.88
N THR A 117 -5.51 -18.68 27.00
CA THR A 117 -6.98 -18.64 27.08
C THR A 117 -7.51 -17.22 26.87
N ASP A 118 -8.80 -17.09 26.57
CA ASP A 118 -9.44 -15.77 26.44
C ASP A 118 -9.45 -15.01 27.78
N GLY A 119 -9.72 -15.71 28.88
CA GLY A 119 -9.66 -15.17 30.24
C GLY A 119 -8.26 -14.67 30.63
N GLU A 120 -7.19 -15.39 30.26
CA GLU A 120 -5.82 -14.91 30.48
C GLU A 120 -5.51 -13.63 29.70
N MET A 121 -5.91 -13.55 28.43
CA MET A 121 -5.72 -12.33 27.64
C MET A 121 -6.52 -11.17 28.23
N TYR A 122 -7.78 -11.39 28.62
CA TYR A 122 -8.59 -10.39 29.29
C TYR A 122 -7.91 -9.87 30.56
N TYR A 123 -7.44 -10.79 31.42
CA TYR A 123 -6.79 -10.45 32.68
C TYR A 123 -5.53 -9.60 32.47
N HIS A 124 -4.67 -9.97 31.51
CA HIS A 124 -3.46 -9.20 31.21
C HIS A 124 -3.76 -7.85 30.57
N ILE A 125 -4.76 -7.75 29.69
CA ILE A 125 -5.15 -6.45 29.11
C ILE A 125 -5.74 -5.54 30.18
N ARG A 126 -6.58 -6.06 31.09
CA ARG A 126 -7.18 -5.27 32.17
C ARG A 126 -6.12 -4.73 33.14
N ASN A 127 -5.20 -5.60 33.56
CA ASN A 127 -4.30 -5.33 34.69
C ASN A 127 -2.90 -4.87 34.27
N GLY A 128 -2.57 -4.95 32.98
CA GLY A 128 -1.21 -4.73 32.49
C GLY A 128 -0.25 -5.81 32.98
N ILE A 129 1.05 -5.60 32.71
CA ILE A 129 2.11 -6.48 33.20
C ILE A 129 3.15 -5.63 33.89
N ARG A 130 3.27 -5.82 35.20
CA ARG A 130 4.21 -5.07 36.05
C ARG A 130 5.65 -5.26 35.56
N ASN A 131 6.44 -4.18 35.61
CA ASN A 131 7.83 -4.12 35.15
C ASN A 131 8.01 -4.37 33.64
N THR A 132 7.01 -4.00 32.83
CA THR A 132 7.06 -4.01 31.37
C THR A 132 6.41 -2.75 30.81
N GLY A 133 6.55 -2.51 29.51
CA GLY A 133 5.82 -1.45 28.81
C GLY A 133 4.30 -1.68 28.65
N MET A 134 3.75 -2.81 29.12
CA MET A 134 2.31 -3.13 29.00
C MET A 134 1.48 -2.47 30.12
N PRO A 135 0.71 -1.41 29.85
CA PRO A 135 -0.04 -0.68 30.87
C PRO A 135 -1.32 -1.43 31.28
N ALA A 136 -1.83 -1.07 32.45
CA ALA A 136 -3.18 -1.45 32.88
C ALA A 136 -4.20 -0.52 32.24
N TRP A 137 -5.31 -1.07 31.73
CA TRP A 137 -6.35 -0.28 31.09
C TRP A 137 -7.62 -0.23 31.92
N ASN A 138 -8.10 0.97 32.21
CA ASN A 138 -9.41 1.20 32.82
C ASN A 138 -10.46 1.46 31.75
N MET A 139 -11.08 0.40 31.24
CA MET A 139 -12.12 0.47 30.21
C MET A 139 -13.28 -0.50 30.53
N PRO A 140 -14.49 -0.27 29.97
CA PRO A 140 -15.61 -1.19 30.13
C PRO A 140 -15.25 -2.63 29.73
N GLU A 141 -15.75 -3.62 30.47
CA GLU A 141 -15.41 -5.04 30.26
C GLU A 141 -15.65 -5.48 28.81
N ARG A 142 -16.75 -5.01 28.21
CA ARG A 142 -17.06 -5.28 26.79
C ARG A 142 -15.93 -4.86 25.85
N GLN A 143 -15.27 -3.73 26.08
CA GLN A 143 -14.19 -3.24 25.23
C GLN A 143 -12.94 -4.13 25.32
N ILE A 144 -12.66 -4.66 26.51
CA ILE A 144 -11.56 -5.61 26.72
C ILE A 144 -11.87 -6.92 26.01
N TRP A 145 -13.12 -7.41 26.10
CA TRP A 145 -13.55 -8.58 25.36
C TRP A 145 -13.51 -8.38 23.84
N GLN A 146 -13.83 -7.19 23.33
CA GLN A 146 -13.65 -6.83 21.93
C GLN A 146 -12.17 -6.86 21.51
N LEU A 147 -11.26 -6.37 22.36
CA LEU A 147 -9.81 -6.48 22.13
C LEU A 147 -9.34 -7.93 22.07
N VAL A 148 -9.77 -8.77 23.01
CA VAL A 148 -9.47 -10.22 23.01
C VAL A 148 -9.97 -10.86 21.71
N LEU A 149 -11.21 -10.54 21.31
CA LEU A 149 -11.81 -11.04 20.08
C LEU A 149 -11.02 -10.60 18.84
N TYR A 150 -10.60 -9.34 18.77
CA TYR A 150 -9.77 -8.84 17.68
C TYR A 150 -8.37 -9.48 17.66
N ILE A 151 -7.72 -9.66 18.81
CA ILE A 151 -6.40 -10.29 18.92
C ILE A 151 -6.42 -11.72 18.36
N ARG A 152 -7.50 -12.48 18.62
CA ARG A 152 -7.74 -13.81 18.01
C ARG A 152 -7.88 -13.75 16.48
N HIS A 153 -8.31 -12.61 15.94
CA HIS A 153 -8.58 -12.38 14.52
C HIS A 153 -7.56 -11.45 13.85
N LEU A 154 -6.38 -11.24 14.45
CA LEU A 154 -5.34 -10.41 13.84
C LEU A 154 -5.07 -10.90 12.38
N PRO A 155 -4.68 -10.02 11.44
CA PRO A 155 -4.47 -10.38 10.02
C PRO A 155 -3.16 -11.15 9.74
N ILE A 156 -3.20 -12.40 9.24
CA ILE A 156 -2.01 -13.27 9.06
C ILE A 156 -0.98 -12.62 8.13
N THR A 157 0.13 -12.13 8.69
CA THR A 157 1.29 -11.62 7.95
C THR A 157 2.45 -12.62 8.01
N VAL A 158 3.21 -12.75 6.92
CA VAL A 158 4.43 -13.58 6.87
C VAL A 158 5.54 -12.81 7.65
N PRO A 159 6.24 -13.43 8.61
CA PRO A 159 7.23 -12.71 9.40
C PRO A 159 8.47 -12.36 8.54
N MET A 160 8.73 -11.06 8.31
CA MET A 160 10.02 -10.60 7.76
C MET A 160 11.20 -11.19 8.56
N SER A 161 12.18 -11.77 7.87
CA SER A 161 13.37 -12.33 8.51
C SER A 161 14.25 -11.24 9.15
N ARG A 162 14.99 -11.57 10.22
CA ARG A 162 15.94 -10.64 10.85
C ARG A 162 17.03 -10.16 9.88
N GLN A 163 17.33 -10.92 8.85
CA GLN A 163 18.29 -10.56 7.79
C GLN A 163 17.79 -9.41 6.91
N ALA A 164 16.49 -9.35 6.63
CA ALA A 164 15.86 -8.25 5.89
C ALA A 164 15.82 -6.94 6.73
N ALA A 165 15.56 -7.05 8.04
CA ALA A 165 15.55 -5.89 8.95
C ALA A 165 16.95 -5.27 9.14
N SER A 166 18.01 -6.09 9.18
CA SER A 166 19.40 -5.60 9.23
C SER A 166 19.87 -5.00 7.89
N ALA A 167 19.38 -5.50 6.75
CA ALA A 167 19.71 -4.95 5.44
C ALA A 167 19.09 -3.55 5.23
N ALA A 168 17.85 -3.34 5.68
CA ALA A 168 17.16 -2.05 5.58
C ALA A 168 17.85 -0.91 6.35
N MET A 169 18.57 -1.21 7.44
CA MET A 169 19.28 -0.21 8.25
C MET A 169 20.71 0.08 7.75
N SER A 170 21.28 -0.79 6.90
CA SER A 170 22.65 -0.66 6.38
C SER A 170 22.73 -0.12 4.94
N LEU A 171 21.62 0.10 4.25
CA LEU A 171 21.57 0.55 2.85
C LEU A 171 21.84 2.06 2.61
N HIS A 172 22.54 2.74 3.53
CA HIS A 172 23.13 4.07 3.27
C HIS A 172 24.60 4.00 2.78
N GLY A 173 25.12 2.83 2.39
CA GLY A 173 26.48 2.75 1.88
C GLY A 173 26.80 1.46 1.12
N ALA A 174 27.00 1.64 -0.20
CA ALA A 174 27.88 0.87 -1.08
C ALA A 174 27.51 -0.57 -1.51
N PHE A 175 27.22 -0.66 -2.81
CA PHE A 175 27.60 -1.67 -3.81
C PHE A 175 27.09 -3.14 -3.72
N SER A 176 26.19 -3.42 -4.66
CA SER A 176 26.28 -4.43 -5.73
C SER A 176 26.54 -5.89 -5.36
N LEU A 177 25.47 -6.69 -5.39
CA LEU A 177 25.51 -8.11 -5.73
C LEU A 177 24.42 -8.39 -6.76
N ALA A 178 24.76 -9.21 -7.77
CA ALA A 178 23.90 -9.56 -8.89
C ALA A 178 22.54 -10.13 -8.43
N PRO A 179 21.44 -9.84 -9.15
CA PRO A 179 20.11 -10.33 -8.78
C PRO A 179 20.05 -11.87 -8.85
N PRO A 180 19.25 -12.52 -8.00
CA PRO A 180 18.95 -13.94 -8.16
C PRO A 180 18.31 -14.18 -9.53
N ALA A 181 18.53 -15.36 -10.10
CA ALA A 181 17.94 -15.74 -11.36
C ALA A 181 16.42 -15.53 -11.32
N VAL A 182 15.89 -14.87 -12.34
CA VAL A 182 14.45 -14.79 -12.62
C VAL A 182 13.92 -16.22 -12.60
N ALA A 183 13.11 -16.55 -11.59
CA ALA A 183 12.34 -17.79 -11.59
C ALA A 183 11.61 -17.86 -12.94
N ALA A 184 11.81 -18.96 -13.67
CA ALA A 184 11.14 -19.14 -14.94
C ALA A 184 9.62 -19.10 -14.69
N PRO A 185 8.81 -18.57 -15.63
CA PRO A 185 7.37 -18.75 -15.56
C PRO A 185 7.09 -20.25 -15.70
N GLY A 186 6.92 -20.92 -14.56
CA GLY A 186 7.02 -22.38 -14.45
C GLY A 186 7.17 -22.87 -13.01
N ASP A 187 7.68 -22.05 -12.09
CA ASP A 187 7.73 -22.39 -10.65
C ASP A 187 6.38 -22.19 -9.94
N ALA A 188 5.27 -22.34 -10.69
CA ALA A 188 3.99 -22.61 -10.08
C ALA A 188 4.13 -23.94 -9.33
N GLU A 189 3.85 -23.92 -8.03
CA GLU A 189 3.47 -25.13 -7.28
C GLU A 189 2.69 -26.05 -8.23
N PRO A 190 3.15 -27.28 -8.54
CA PRO A 190 2.78 -28.04 -9.74
C PRO A 190 1.28 -28.34 -9.94
N ASN A 191 0.40 -27.88 -9.04
CA ASN A 191 -1.04 -28.02 -9.09
C ASN A 191 -1.84 -26.69 -9.16
N ARG A 192 -1.20 -25.50 -9.13
CA ARG A 192 -1.92 -24.20 -9.15
C ARG A 192 -1.87 -23.55 -10.54
N HIS A 193 -3.04 -23.42 -11.17
CA HIS A 193 -3.26 -22.67 -12.41
C HIS A 193 -4.38 -21.63 -12.27
N TYR A 194 -4.43 -20.71 -13.24
CA TYR A 194 -5.45 -19.69 -13.37
C TYR A 194 -6.69 -20.26 -14.06
N VAL A 195 -7.88 -19.99 -13.50
CA VAL A 195 -9.17 -20.53 -13.99
C VAL A 195 -10.05 -19.48 -14.68
N GLY A 196 -9.71 -18.20 -14.57
CA GLY A 196 -10.47 -17.09 -15.12
C GLY A 196 -11.63 -16.65 -14.22
N SER A 197 -12.00 -15.37 -14.32
CA SER A 197 -13.00 -14.76 -13.43
C SER A 197 -14.40 -15.39 -13.53
N ALA A 198 -14.74 -16.00 -14.68
CA ALA A 198 -16.03 -16.63 -14.91
C ALA A 198 -16.32 -17.77 -13.91
N GLU A 199 -15.29 -18.56 -13.54
CA GLU A 199 -15.40 -19.66 -12.58
C GLU A 199 -15.75 -19.16 -11.17
N CYS A 200 -15.27 -17.95 -10.81
CA CYS A 200 -15.54 -17.33 -9.52
C CYS A 200 -17.03 -16.94 -9.35
N ARG A 201 -17.78 -16.74 -10.45
CA ARG A 201 -19.15 -16.23 -10.42
C ARG A 201 -20.12 -17.16 -9.70
N SER A 202 -19.92 -18.47 -9.81
CA SER A 202 -20.81 -19.49 -9.23
C SER A 202 -20.99 -19.32 -7.71
N CYS A 203 -19.89 -19.00 -7.00
CA CYS A 203 -19.88 -18.76 -5.55
C CYS A 203 -19.93 -17.26 -5.19
N HIS A 204 -19.43 -16.37 -6.06
CA HIS A 204 -19.27 -14.94 -5.79
C HIS A 204 -20.08 -14.04 -6.73
N ALA A 205 -21.29 -14.46 -7.11
CA ALA A 205 -22.13 -13.77 -8.10
C ALA A 205 -22.27 -12.25 -7.84
N GLY A 206 -22.52 -11.84 -6.59
CA GLY A 206 -22.66 -10.42 -6.24
C GLY A 206 -21.39 -9.61 -6.42
N ILE A 207 -20.21 -10.19 -6.13
CA ILE A 207 -18.91 -9.52 -6.38
C ILE A 207 -18.64 -9.47 -7.88
N TYR A 208 -18.83 -10.58 -8.58
CA TYR A 208 -18.62 -10.70 -10.01
C TYR A 208 -19.50 -9.70 -10.79
N ASP A 209 -20.78 -9.59 -10.44
CA ASP A 209 -21.73 -8.71 -11.13
C ASP A 209 -21.44 -7.23 -10.92
N ARG A 210 -20.80 -6.84 -9.81
CA ARG A 210 -20.29 -5.47 -9.62
C ARG A 210 -18.95 -5.28 -10.34
N TRP A 211 -18.06 -6.28 -10.31
CA TRP A 211 -16.73 -6.16 -10.90
C TRP A 211 -16.81 -6.03 -12.42
N LYS A 212 -17.69 -6.82 -13.06
CA LYS A 212 -17.84 -6.81 -14.52
C LYS A 212 -18.27 -5.45 -15.09
N THR A 213 -18.80 -4.54 -14.28
CA THR A 213 -19.16 -3.18 -14.71
C THR A 213 -18.05 -2.16 -14.51
N THR A 214 -16.92 -2.56 -13.91
CA THR A 214 -15.79 -1.67 -13.65
C THR A 214 -14.98 -1.43 -14.92
N PRO A 215 -14.24 -0.30 -15.01
CA PRO A 215 -13.25 -0.10 -16.07
C PRO A 215 -12.15 -1.18 -16.07
N MET A 216 -11.81 -1.75 -14.91
CA MET A 216 -10.82 -2.85 -14.81
C MET A 216 -11.25 -4.10 -15.58
N ALA A 217 -12.54 -4.45 -15.52
CA ALA A 217 -13.11 -5.58 -16.26
C ALA A 217 -13.36 -5.27 -17.75
N ASN A 218 -13.18 -4.01 -18.17
CA ASN A 218 -13.54 -3.52 -19.51
C ASN A 218 -12.47 -2.63 -20.14
N VAL A 219 -11.22 -2.76 -19.69
CA VAL A 219 -10.10 -1.92 -20.16
C VAL A 219 -9.68 -2.29 -21.58
N VAL A 220 -9.78 -3.57 -21.96
CA VAL A 220 -9.54 -4.12 -23.30
C VAL A 220 -10.84 -4.72 -23.84
N ARG A 221 -11.31 -4.22 -24.97
CA ARG A 221 -12.56 -4.64 -25.59
C ARG A 221 -12.34 -5.04 -27.05
N ASP A 222 -12.84 -6.22 -27.43
CA ASP A 222 -12.94 -6.65 -28.82
C ASP A 222 -14.20 -6.00 -29.44
N PRO A 223 -14.08 -5.04 -30.36
CA PRO A 223 -15.23 -4.33 -30.91
C PRO A 223 -16.13 -5.20 -31.80
N ARG A 224 -15.69 -6.40 -32.18
CA ARG A 224 -16.55 -7.38 -32.89
C ARG A 224 -17.57 -8.00 -31.94
N GLN A 225 -17.23 -8.14 -30.67
CA GLN A 225 -18.13 -8.60 -29.60
C GLN A 225 -18.82 -7.44 -28.89
N HIS A 226 -18.15 -6.29 -28.86
CA HIS A 226 -18.57 -5.08 -28.16
C HIS A 226 -18.51 -3.86 -29.08
N PRO A 227 -19.40 -3.75 -30.07
CA PRO A 227 -19.37 -2.65 -31.03
C PRO A 227 -19.45 -1.26 -30.37
N GLU A 228 -20.09 -1.17 -29.21
CA GLU A 228 -20.20 0.04 -28.39
C GLU A 228 -18.86 0.53 -27.83
N ALA A 229 -17.81 -0.31 -27.83
CA ALA A 229 -16.49 0.06 -27.34
C ALA A 229 -15.82 1.12 -28.23
N ILE A 230 -16.18 1.24 -29.50
CA ILE A 230 -15.71 2.34 -30.36
C ILE A 230 -16.67 3.52 -30.17
N THR A 231 -16.26 4.52 -29.40
CA THR A 231 -17.09 5.70 -29.13
C THR A 231 -17.14 6.74 -30.26
N PRO A 232 -16.07 7.01 -31.04
CA PRO A 232 -16.15 7.95 -32.15
C PRO A 232 -16.86 7.36 -33.36
N ASP A 233 -17.45 8.25 -34.15
CA ASP A 233 -18.01 7.91 -35.46
C ASP A 233 -16.89 7.82 -36.51
N LEU A 234 -16.45 6.60 -36.82
CA LEU A 234 -15.41 6.33 -37.82
C LEU A 234 -15.88 6.58 -39.27
N SER A 235 -17.17 6.83 -39.52
CA SER A 235 -17.65 7.21 -40.85
C SER A 235 -17.27 8.64 -41.23
N LYS A 236 -16.92 9.46 -40.23
CA LYS A 236 -16.44 10.84 -40.44
C LYS A 236 -14.93 10.81 -40.73
N PRO A 237 -14.50 11.26 -41.92
CA PRO A 237 -13.09 11.24 -42.27
C PRO A 237 -12.29 12.18 -41.37
N ASP A 238 -11.14 11.72 -40.89
CA ASP A 238 -10.17 12.51 -40.14
C ASP A 238 -8.76 12.17 -40.67
N PRO A 239 -7.89 13.17 -40.93
CA PRO A 239 -6.58 12.93 -41.51
C PRO A 239 -5.64 12.09 -40.63
N LEU A 240 -5.93 11.95 -39.33
CA LEU A 240 -5.16 11.11 -38.41
C LEU A 240 -5.61 9.64 -38.44
N VAL A 241 -6.84 9.37 -38.89
CA VAL A 241 -7.45 8.04 -38.87
C VAL A 241 -7.22 7.36 -40.21
N THR A 242 -6.20 6.51 -40.25
CA THR A 242 -5.79 5.77 -41.46
C THR A 242 -6.23 4.30 -41.45
N PHE A 243 -7.18 3.95 -40.59
CA PHE A 243 -7.66 2.59 -40.38
C PHE A 243 -9.19 2.57 -40.33
N GLY A 244 -9.78 1.46 -40.77
CA GLY A 244 -11.22 1.21 -40.69
C GLY A 244 -11.62 0.46 -39.43
N LYS A 245 -12.92 0.34 -39.20
CA LYS A 245 -13.48 -0.44 -38.08
C LYS A 245 -12.98 -1.89 -38.08
N ASP A 246 -12.85 -2.49 -39.26
CA ASP A 246 -12.46 -3.89 -39.43
C ASP A 246 -10.98 -4.16 -39.13
N ASP A 247 -10.14 -3.11 -39.12
CA ASP A 247 -8.73 -3.20 -38.74
C ASP A 247 -8.55 -3.26 -37.21
N ILE A 248 -9.56 -2.86 -36.44
CA ILE A 248 -9.49 -2.72 -34.99
C ILE A 248 -9.77 -4.07 -34.33
N ALA A 249 -8.70 -4.73 -33.88
CA ALA A 249 -8.79 -5.95 -33.09
C ALA A 249 -9.16 -5.68 -31.63
N PHE A 250 -8.62 -4.60 -31.04
CA PHE A 250 -8.93 -4.18 -29.67
C PHE A 250 -9.04 -2.66 -29.53
N VAL A 251 -9.89 -2.25 -28.58
CA VAL A 251 -9.97 -0.89 -28.04
C VAL A 251 -9.50 -0.91 -26.59
N TYR A 252 -8.53 -0.07 -26.25
CA TYR A 252 -8.08 0.12 -24.87
C TYR A 252 -8.60 1.44 -24.31
N GLY A 253 -9.27 1.37 -23.17
CA GLY A 253 -9.71 2.52 -22.39
C GLY A 253 -11.11 3.06 -22.75
N SER A 254 -11.75 3.68 -21.75
CA SER A 254 -13.14 4.15 -21.83
C SER A 254 -13.42 5.45 -21.06
N LEU A 255 -12.45 5.99 -20.31
CA LEU A 255 -12.68 7.17 -19.44
C LEU A 255 -12.15 8.47 -20.04
N TRP A 256 -10.85 8.53 -20.33
CA TRP A 256 -10.19 9.76 -20.79
C TRP A 256 -9.83 9.71 -22.27
N LYS A 257 -9.45 8.53 -22.75
CA LYS A 257 -8.98 8.29 -24.11
C LYS A 257 -9.23 6.85 -24.54
N GLN A 258 -9.33 6.65 -25.84
CA GLN A 258 -9.34 5.32 -26.45
C GLN A 258 -8.15 5.16 -27.38
N ARG A 259 -7.47 4.02 -27.28
CA ARG A 259 -6.45 3.60 -28.22
C ARG A 259 -6.94 2.38 -28.98
N TYR A 260 -6.59 2.29 -30.24
CA TYR A 260 -7.03 1.24 -31.16
C TYR A 260 -5.83 0.39 -31.53
N PHE A 261 -6.04 -0.91 -31.64
CA PHE A 261 -4.97 -1.86 -31.91
C PHE A 261 -5.40 -2.83 -32.98
N LYS A 262 -4.50 -3.08 -33.93
CA LYS A 262 -4.66 -4.14 -34.92
C LYS A 262 -3.91 -5.38 -34.48
N LYS A 263 -4.35 -6.54 -34.97
CA LYS A 263 -3.65 -7.81 -34.77
C LYS A 263 -2.72 -8.07 -35.95
N VAL A 264 -1.46 -8.42 -35.69
CA VAL A 264 -0.49 -8.85 -36.71
C VAL A 264 0.19 -10.13 -36.22
N GLY A 265 -0.11 -11.25 -36.86
CA GLY A 265 0.28 -12.56 -36.34
C GLY A 265 -0.34 -12.80 -34.97
N ASP A 266 0.48 -13.13 -33.99
CA ASP A 266 0.07 -13.41 -32.60
C ASP A 266 0.20 -12.21 -31.66
N ASP A 267 0.52 -11.02 -32.16
CA ASP A 267 0.72 -9.82 -31.35
C ASP A 267 -0.21 -8.69 -31.80
N TYR A 268 -0.34 -7.67 -30.96
CA TYR A 268 -1.16 -6.50 -31.25
C TYR A 268 -0.31 -5.26 -31.32
N PHE A 269 -0.70 -4.33 -32.19
CA PHE A 269 0.07 -3.13 -32.46
C PHE A 269 -0.84 -1.92 -32.45
N PRO A 270 -0.41 -0.81 -31.82
CA PRO A 270 -1.21 0.39 -31.76
C PRO A 270 -1.39 1.04 -33.13
N GLU A 271 -2.59 1.54 -33.39
CA GLU A 271 -2.89 2.43 -34.49
C GLU A 271 -2.34 3.84 -34.23
N PRO A 272 -2.10 4.67 -35.27
CA PRO A 272 -1.45 5.98 -35.15
C PRO A 272 -2.35 7.09 -34.60
N ALA A 273 -3.62 6.80 -34.29
CA ALA A 273 -4.57 7.74 -33.70
C ALA A 273 -5.17 7.22 -32.38
N GLN A 274 -5.43 8.15 -31.46
CA GLN A 274 -6.20 7.91 -30.25
C GLN A 274 -7.34 8.91 -30.19
N TRP A 275 -8.45 8.49 -29.59
CA TRP A 275 -9.61 9.34 -29.37
C TRP A 275 -9.50 10.02 -28.01
N ASP A 276 -9.60 11.35 -27.97
CA ASP A 276 -9.75 12.12 -26.74
C ASP A 276 -11.24 12.19 -26.38
N ILE A 277 -11.62 11.45 -25.34
CA ILE A 277 -13.02 11.36 -24.90
C ILE A 277 -13.48 12.69 -24.30
N THR A 278 -12.59 13.45 -23.67
CA THR A 278 -12.99 14.70 -23.00
C THR A 278 -13.30 15.80 -24.01
N HIS A 279 -12.50 15.87 -25.09
CA HIS A 279 -12.63 16.92 -26.11
C HIS A 279 -13.38 16.47 -27.36
N HIS A 280 -13.80 15.20 -27.42
CA HIS A 280 -14.45 14.59 -28.58
C HIS A 280 -13.68 14.82 -29.89
N MET A 281 -12.37 14.55 -29.88
CA MET A 281 -11.52 14.77 -31.05
C MET A 281 -10.42 13.71 -31.20
N TRP A 282 -10.01 13.48 -32.44
CA TRP A 282 -8.87 12.64 -32.76
C TRP A 282 -7.56 13.34 -32.41
N ARG A 283 -6.61 12.57 -31.86
CA ARG A 283 -5.25 13.02 -31.61
C ARG A 283 -4.26 11.99 -32.12
N LYS A 284 -3.11 12.46 -32.60
CA LYS A 284 -2.01 11.57 -33.00
C LYS A 284 -1.55 10.76 -31.78
N TYR A 285 -1.43 9.45 -31.95
CA TYR A 285 -0.87 8.55 -30.96
C TYR A 285 0.52 8.09 -31.39
N PHE A 286 1.51 8.38 -30.56
CA PHE A 286 2.87 7.88 -30.68
C PHE A 286 3.56 8.03 -29.33
N VAL A 287 4.53 7.17 -29.04
CA VAL A 287 5.43 7.36 -27.88
C VAL A 287 6.64 8.16 -28.35
N ARG A 288 6.81 9.36 -27.78
CA ARG A 288 7.91 10.29 -28.09
C ARG A 288 9.23 9.70 -27.62
N ASN A 289 10.32 9.93 -28.36
CA ASN A 289 11.66 9.66 -27.86
C ASN A 289 11.94 10.58 -26.66
N GLY A 290 12.47 10.03 -25.57
CA GLY A 290 12.66 10.76 -24.31
C GLY A 290 11.42 10.86 -23.41
N ALA A 291 10.31 10.19 -23.78
CA ALA A 291 9.17 9.99 -22.89
C ALA A 291 9.47 8.83 -21.92
N ASP A 292 9.06 7.61 -22.29
CA ASP A 292 9.32 6.41 -21.50
C ASP A 292 10.76 5.91 -21.68
N TRP A 293 11.33 5.31 -20.64
CA TRP A 293 12.71 4.81 -20.64
C TRP A 293 12.96 3.75 -21.73
N TRP A 294 11.94 2.97 -22.07
CA TRP A 294 11.99 1.93 -23.10
C TRP A 294 11.79 2.48 -24.51
N ALA A 295 11.32 3.73 -24.66
CA ALA A 295 10.99 4.30 -25.97
C ALA A 295 12.16 4.28 -26.97
N PRO A 296 13.44 4.50 -26.58
CA PRO A 296 14.59 4.36 -27.48
C PRO A 296 14.95 2.91 -27.84
N LEU A 297 14.45 1.92 -27.09
CA LEU A 297 14.76 0.49 -27.28
C LEU A 297 13.83 -0.18 -28.31
N TYR A 298 12.74 0.50 -28.66
CA TYR A 298 11.81 0.10 -29.72
C TYR A 298 11.81 1.16 -30.82
N PRO A 299 11.74 0.76 -32.11
CA PRO A 299 11.58 1.70 -33.20
C PRO A 299 10.38 2.64 -32.95
N PRO A 300 10.47 3.91 -33.37
CA PRO A 300 9.43 4.91 -33.10
C PRO A 300 8.08 4.62 -33.79
N ASP A 301 8.11 3.75 -34.80
CA ASP A 301 6.93 3.24 -35.49
C ASP A 301 6.04 2.41 -34.55
N ASN A 302 4.77 2.78 -34.45
CA ASN A 302 3.79 2.08 -33.63
C ASN A 302 3.64 0.60 -34.04
N PHE A 303 3.81 0.28 -35.33
CA PHE A 303 3.72 -1.10 -35.81
C PHE A 303 4.95 -1.95 -35.47
N GLN A 304 5.92 -1.39 -34.76
CA GLN A 304 7.08 -2.10 -34.22
C GLN A 304 7.10 -2.06 -32.68
N ARG A 305 5.97 -1.69 -32.06
CA ARG A 305 5.76 -1.61 -30.61
C ARG A 305 4.62 -2.56 -30.19
N PRO A 306 4.92 -3.86 -30.02
CA PRO A 306 3.92 -4.85 -29.66
C PRO A 306 3.33 -4.60 -28.27
N THR A 307 2.06 -4.95 -28.06
CA THR A 307 1.40 -4.79 -26.76
C THR A 307 1.91 -5.78 -25.72
N GLY A 308 2.35 -6.98 -26.12
CA GLY A 308 2.80 -8.00 -25.17
C GLY A 308 3.83 -7.48 -24.15
N PRO A 309 4.98 -6.95 -24.62
CA PRO A 309 5.99 -6.38 -23.72
C PRO A 309 5.60 -5.05 -23.05
N LEU A 310 4.73 -4.25 -23.68
CA LEU A 310 4.53 -2.85 -23.29
C LEU A 310 3.21 -2.58 -22.55
N CYS A 311 2.26 -3.51 -22.60
CA CYS A 311 0.87 -3.29 -22.16
C CYS A 311 0.26 -4.53 -21.50
N ASP A 312 0.41 -5.71 -22.09
CA ASP A 312 -0.52 -6.82 -21.83
C ASP A 312 -0.37 -7.42 -20.44
N GLY A 313 0.82 -7.37 -19.85
CA GLY A 313 1.01 -7.81 -18.47
C GLY A 313 0.19 -7.02 -17.44
N CYS A 314 -0.15 -5.75 -17.71
CA CYS A 314 -1.02 -4.96 -16.83
C CYS A 314 -2.51 -5.05 -17.22
N HIS A 315 -2.83 -5.50 -18.43
CA HIS A 315 -4.19 -5.50 -19.00
C HIS A 315 -4.77 -6.91 -19.19
N SER A 316 -4.21 -7.90 -18.51
CA SER A 316 -4.65 -9.29 -18.58
C SER A 316 -4.30 -10.07 -17.30
N VAL A 317 -4.85 -11.27 -17.19
CA VAL A 317 -4.51 -12.27 -16.17
C VAL A 317 -3.51 -13.26 -16.76
N ASN A 318 -2.38 -13.44 -16.07
CA ASN A 318 -1.38 -14.46 -16.39
C ASN A 318 -0.90 -14.42 -17.86
N TYR A 319 -0.45 -13.26 -18.32
CA TYR A 319 0.15 -13.14 -19.65
C TYR A 319 1.44 -13.95 -19.74
N ASP A 320 1.44 -15.00 -20.53
CA ASP A 320 2.62 -15.82 -20.78
C ASP A 320 3.45 -15.19 -21.90
N ILE A 321 4.68 -14.77 -21.58
CA ILE A 321 5.59 -14.11 -22.51
C ILE A 321 6.10 -15.02 -23.64
N ASN A 322 6.04 -16.34 -23.46
CA ASN A 322 6.49 -17.32 -24.45
C ASN A 322 5.38 -17.60 -25.45
N THR A 323 4.18 -17.90 -24.96
CA THR A 323 3.02 -18.21 -25.81
C THR A 323 2.28 -16.96 -26.29
N ARG A 324 2.53 -15.79 -25.68
CA ARG A 324 1.90 -14.50 -25.96
C ARG A 324 0.38 -14.50 -25.76
N ASN A 325 -0.09 -15.34 -24.84
CA ASN A 325 -1.50 -15.47 -24.53
C ASN A 325 -1.72 -15.25 -23.03
N PRO A 326 -2.78 -14.51 -22.65
CA PRO A 326 -3.24 -14.49 -21.28
C PRO A 326 -4.22 -15.63 -21.01
N THR A 327 -4.44 -15.93 -19.73
CA THR A 327 -5.58 -16.75 -19.31
C THR A 327 -6.90 -16.01 -19.50
N GLU A 328 -6.92 -14.70 -19.25
CA GLU A 328 -8.10 -13.85 -19.40
C GLU A 328 -7.67 -12.43 -19.79
N TRP A 329 -8.35 -11.81 -20.74
CA TRP A 329 -8.17 -10.38 -21.03
C TRP A 329 -8.88 -9.52 -19.99
N ASN A 330 -8.38 -8.30 -19.77
CA ASN A 330 -8.77 -7.37 -18.70
C ASN A 330 -8.15 -7.70 -17.33
N VAL A 331 -8.37 -6.82 -16.36
CA VAL A 331 -7.93 -7.02 -14.98
C VAL A 331 -8.96 -7.90 -14.26
N GLY A 332 -8.78 -9.21 -14.42
CA GLY A 332 -9.60 -10.27 -13.82
C GLY A 332 -9.36 -10.49 -12.32
N CYS A 333 -10.20 -11.30 -11.68
CA CYS A 333 -10.12 -11.61 -10.25
C CYS A 333 -8.71 -12.09 -9.85
N GLU A 334 -8.15 -13.01 -10.62
CA GLU A 334 -6.87 -13.64 -10.32
C GLU A 334 -5.67 -12.72 -10.55
N ARG A 335 -5.85 -11.55 -11.19
CA ARG A 335 -4.80 -10.51 -11.27
C ARG A 335 -4.55 -9.85 -9.90
N CYS A 336 -5.48 -9.98 -8.96
CA CYS A 336 -5.36 -9.46 -7.59
C CYS A 336 -5.40 -10.57 -6.53
N HIS A 337 -5.86 -11.77 -6.88
CA HIS A 337 -6.06 -12.88 -5.95
C HIS A 337 -5.12 -14.07 -6.21
N GLY A 338 -4.32 -14.01 -7.26
CA GLY A 338 -3.47 -15.12 -7.71
C GLY A 338 -4.29 -16.29 -8.30
N PRO A 339 -3.63 -17.41 -8.64
CA PRO A 339 -4.28 -18.57 -9.28
C PRO A 339 -5.30 -19.24 -8.35
N GLY A 340 -6.54 -19.38 -8.84
CA GLY A 340 -7.71 -19.80 -8.08
C GLY A 340 -8.11 -21.26 -8.22
N SER A 341 -7.43 -22.06 -9.04
CA SER A 341 -7.76 -23.49 -9.27
C SER A 341 -7.91 -24.33 -7.99
N GLU A 342 -7.00 -24.18 -7.03
CA GLU A 342 -7.11 -24.89 -5.75
C GLU A 342 -8.27 -24.37 -4.89
N HIS A 343 -8.59 -23.09 -4.98
CA HIS A 343 -9.73 -22.50 -4.28
C HIS A 343 -11.07 -22.95 -4.85
N VAL A 344 -11.19 -23.07 -6.18
CA VAL A 344 -12.39 -23.62 -6.82
C VAL A 344 -12.64 -25.06 -6.39
N LYS A 345 -11.58 -25.89 -6.28
CA LYS A 345 -11.69 -27.27 -5.78
C LYS A 345 -12.01 -27.34 -4.28
N ASN A 346 -11.38 -26.48 -3.49
CA ASN A 346 -11.49 -26.45 -2.03
C ASN A 346 -11.59 -25.01 -1.51
N PRO A 347 -12.81 -24.46 -1.34
CA PRO A 347 -13.04 -23.05 -1.08
C PRO A 347 -12.83 -22.66 0.40
N VAL A 348 -11.58 -22.78 0.85
CA VAL A 348 -11.12 -22.32 2.16
C VAL A 348 -10.28 -21.04 2.03
N ARG A 349 -9.99 -20.39 3.15
CA ARG A 349 -9.35 -19.06 3.17
C ARG A 349 -7.90 -19.09 2.71
N GLU A 350 -7.27 -20.24 2.82
CA GLU A 350 -5.84 -20.49 2.60
C GLU A 350 -5.53 -20.78 1.14
N THR A 351 -6.53 -21.19 0.35
CA THR A 351 -6.36 -21.60 -1.05
C THR A 351 -6.41 -20.45 -2.06
N ILE A 352 -6.75 -19.23 -1.61
CA ILE A 352 -6.75 -18.01 -2.41
C ILE A 352 -6.16 -16.84 -1.61
N ILE A 353 -5.45 -15.94 -2.29
CA ILE A 353 -4.97 -14.72 -1.65
C ILE A 353 -6.11 -13.73 -1.50
N ASN A 354 -6.15 -13.04 -0.37
CA ASN A 354 -6.99 -11.86 -0.18
C ASN A 354 -6.08 -10.69 0.20
N PRO A 355 -5.93 -9.65 -0.66
CA PRO A 355 -5.06 -8.50 -0.37
C PRO A 355 -5.35 -7.83 0.97
N ALA A 356 -6.61 -7.86 1.44
CA ALA A 356 -6.99 -7.30 2.74
C ALA A 356 -6.48 -8.10 3.96
N ARG A 357 -5.87 -9.27 3.72
CA ARG A 357 -5.25 -10.11 4.76
C ARG A 357 -3.72 -10.09 4.71
N LEU A 358 -3.13 -9.45 3.71
CA LEU A 358 -1.68 -9.27 3.61
C LEU A 358 -1.24 -8.11 4.51
N ASP A 359 0.07 -8.00 4.75
CA ASP A 359 0.64 -6.76 5.27
C ASP A 359 0.42 -5.61 4.29
N TYR A 360 0.51 -4.38 4.78
CA TYR A 360 0.16 -3.20 3.99
C TYR A 360 1.06 -3.02 2.75
N VAL A 361 2.29 -3.56 2.74
CA VAL A 361 3.19 -3.47 1.58
C VAL A 361 2.64 -4.37 0.48
N HIS A 362 2.51 -5.67 0.73
CA HIS A 362 1.99 -6.63 -0.25
C HIS A 362 0.54 -6.34 -0.67
N ALA A 363 -0.26 -5.81 0.24
CA ALA A 363 -1.61 -5.31 -0.05
C ALA A 363 -1.60 -4.19 -1.09
N ASN A 364 -0.67 -3.24 -0.98
CA ASN A 364 -0.51 -2.13 -1.91
C ASN A 364 0.19 -2.56 -3.21
N ASP A 365 1.15 -3.48 -3.14
CA ASP A 365 1.86 -4.04 -4.29
C ASP A 365 0.89 -4.69 -5.29
N THR A 366 -0.21 -5.25 -4.80
CA THR A 366 -1.32 -5.74 -5.62
C THR A 366 -1.86 -4.67 -6.59
N CYS A 367 -1.82 -3.40 -6.20
CA CYS A 367 -2.23 -2.27 -7.05
C CYS A 367 -1.04 -1.64 -7.78
N ILE A 368 0.09 -1.47 -7.10
CA ILE A 368 1.28 -0.78 -7.59
C ILE A 368 1.89 -1.50 -8.79
N GLN A 369 1.78 -2.83 -8.89
CA GLN A 369 2.24 -3.59 -10.06
C GLN A 369 1.74 -3.05 -11.42
N CYS A 370 0.59 -2.35 -11.43
CA CYS A 370 0.01 -1.75 -12.64
C CYS A 370 -0.09 -0.23 -12.52
N HIS A 371 -0.46 0.30 -11.35
CA HIS A 371 -0.63 1.73 -11.10
C HIS A 371 0.68 2.46 -10.77
N SER A 372 1.77 2.05 -11.40
CA SER A 372 3.07 2.69 -11.27
C SER A 372 3.82 2.77 -12.61
N GLN A 373 4.84 3.61 -12.63
CA GLN A 373 5.91 3.56 -13.62
C GLN A 373 7.17 3.04 -12.96
N GLY A 374 7.96 2.30 -13.73
CA GLY A 374 9.14 1.63 -13.25
C GLY A 374 9.74 0.72 -14.32
N ARG A 375 10.65 -0.14 -13.87
CA ARG A 375 11.47 -0.99 -14.73
C ARG A 375 11.62 -2.37 -14.09
N PRO A 376 11.49 -3.46 -14.87
CA PRO A 376 11.90 -4.77 -14.42
C PRO A 376 13.37 -4.79 -14.02
N LEU A 377 13.70 -5.50 -12.94
CA LEU A 377 15.09 -5.63 -12.49
C LEU A 377 15.97 -6.41 -13.47
N ALA A 378 15.38 -7.34 -14.23
CA ALA A 378 16.09 -8.28 -15.08
C ALA A 378 15.87 -8.07 -16.59
N ASN A 379 15.75 -6.82 -17.03
CA ASN A 379 15.61 -6.50 -18.45
C ASN A 379 16.97 -6.52 -19.20
N PRO A 380 17.01 -6.98 -20.47
CA PRO A 380 15.92 -7.59 -21.23
C PRO A 380 15.67 -9.06 -20.84
N ILE A 381 14.42 -9.50 -20.95
CA ILE A 381 14.00 -10.89 -20.71
C ILE A 381 13.77 -11.56 -22.07
N ASN A 382 14.49 -12.65 -22.36
CA ASN A 382 14.45 -13.34 -23.66
C ASN A 382 14.64 -12.39 -24.87
N GLY A 383 15.53 -11.40 -24.74
CA GLY A 383 15.84 -10.43 -25.80
C GLY A 383 14.79 -9.33 -26.02
N LYS A 384 13.76 -9.23 -25.16
CA LYS A 384 12.75 -8.16 -25.20
C LYS A 384 12.76 -7.33 -23.92
N TYR A 385 12.38 -6.05 -24.03
CA TYR A 385 12.28 -5.13 -22.90
C TYR A 385 10.82 -4.97 -22.47
N TYR A 386 10.52 -5.32 -21.23
CA TYR A 386 9.16 -5.28 -20.71
C TYR A 386 8.91 -4.04 -19.85
N ASP A 387 7.70 -3.48 -19.90
CA ASP A 387 7.24 -2.31 -19.12
C ASP A 387 6.18 -2.69 -18.05
N TRP A 388 6.36 -3.87 -17.47
CA TRP A 388 5.56 -4.42 -16.38
C TRP A 388 6.35 -5.51 -15.62
N PRO A 389 5.99 -5.85 -14.37
CA PRO A 389 6.77 -6.75 -13.53
C PRO A 389 6.61 -8.22 -13.93
N VAL A 390 7.37 -8.66 -14.92
CA VAL A 390 7.35 -10.04 -15.42
C VAL A 390 7.71 -11.02 -14.32
N GLY A 391 6.86 -12.03 -14.08
CA GLY A 391 7.05 -13.05 -13.05
C GLY A 391 6.45 -12.72 -11.69
N PHE A 392 6.06 -11.47 -11.45
CA PHE A 392 5.39 -11.10 -10.21
C PHE A 392 3.97 -11.68 -10.14
N HIS A 393 3.60 -12.19 -8.97
CA HIS A 393 2.24 -12.52 -8.59
C HIS A 393 2.02 -12.20 -7.11
N MET A 394 0.75 -12.13 -6.69
CA MET A 394 0.41 -11.80 -5.31
C MET A 394 1.07 -12.78 -4.33
N GLY A 395 1.53 -12.23 -3.20
CA GLY A 395 2.25 -12.96 -2.16
C GLY A 395 3.78 -12.96 -2.33
N LEU A 396 4.30 -12.45 -3.44
CA LEU A 396 5.71 -12.12 -3.61
C LEU A 396 5.97 -10.64 -3.28
N ASN A 397 7.23 -10.28 -3.02
CA ASN A 397 7.59 -8.87 -2.91
C ASN A 397 7.69 -8.26 -4.32
N LEU A 398 7.07 -7.11 -4.56
CA LEU A 398 7.12 -6.47 -5.88
C LEU A 398 8.51 -5.92 -6.21
N ASP A 399 9.27 -5.49 -5.20
CA ASP A 399 10.62 -4.93 -5.36
C ASP A 399 11.64 -5.92 -5.92
N ASP A 400 11.44 -7.22 -5.72
CA ASP A 400 12.22 -8.30 -6.34
C ASP A 400 12.06 -8.36 -7.88
N PHE A 401 11.02 -7.72 -8.43
CA PHE A 401 10.69 -7.75 -9.86
C PHE A 401 10.67 -6.35 -10.49
N TRP A 402 10.35 -5.32 -9.71
CA TRP A 402 9.98 -4.01 -10.20
C TRP A 402 10.65 -2.89 -9.40
N LYS A 403 11.48 -2.12 -10.09
CA LYS A 403 12.00 -0.87 -9.55
C LYS A 403 11.12 0.28 -10.00
N LEU A 404 10.45 0.94 -9.06
CA LEU A 404 9.71 2.17 -9.34
C LEU A 404 10.62 3.21 -10.01
N GLU A 405 10.06 3.98 -10.94
CA GLU A 405 10.79 5.02 -11.65
C GLU A 405 11.34 6.03 -10.63
N GLU A 406 12.65 6.28 -10.71
CA GLU A 406 13.33 7.20 -9.81
C GLU A 406 12.95 8.65 -10.13
N HIS A 407 12.98 9.50 -9.11
CA HIS A 407 12.94 10.94 -9.26
C HIS A 407 14.26 11.53 -8.78
N LYS A 408 14.59 12.70 -9.31
CA LYS A 408 15.76 13.47 -8.89
C LYS A 408 15.28 14.83 -8.44
N LEU A 409 15.48 15.11 -7.14
CA LEU A 409 15.07 16.38 -6.56
C LEU A 409 15.75 17.55 -7.29
N GLY A 410 14.99 18.60 -7.56
CA GLY A 410 15.41 19.76 -8.34
C GLY A 410 15.28 19.62 -9.86
N GLU A 411 14.84 18.48 -10.38
CA GLU A 411 14.71 18.24 -11.82
C GLU A 411 13.30 17.78 -12.22
N THR A 412 12.70 18.44 -13.21
CA THR A 412 11.48 17.93 -13.86
C THR A 412 11.87 16.86 -14.87
N THR A 413 11.49 15.61 -14.61
CA THR A 413 11.69 14.50 -15.54
C THR A 413 10.43 14.28 -16.39
N PHE A 414 10.38 13.22 -17.21
CA PHE A 414 9.14 12.85 -17.91
C PHE A 414 8.02 12.42 -16.96
N THR A 415 8.36 11.91 -15.77
CA THR A 415 7.44 11.30 -14.83
C THR A 415 7.17 12.14 -13.59
N HIS A 416 8.16 12.91 -13.14
CA HIS A 416 8.12 13.62 -11.85
C HIS A 416 8.45 15.11 -11.98
N PHE A 417 7.83 15.90 -11.10
CA PHE A 417 8.17 17.29 -10.85
C PHE A 417 9.46 17.35 -10.01
N PRO A 418 10.07 18.54 -9.86
CA PRO A 418 11.32 18.71 -9.10
C PRO A 418 11.25 18.29 -7.63
N ASP A 419 10.06 18.22 -7.04
CA ASP A 419 9.86 17.77 -5.65
C ASP A 419 9.67 16.26 -5.50
N GLY A 420 9.64 15.52 -6.62
CA GLY A 420 9.36 14.08 -6.65
C GLY A 420 7.88 13.71 -6.83
N THR A 421 6.96 14.68 -6.85
CA THR A 421 5.53 14.44 -7.14
C THR A 421 5.36 14.03 -8.60
N ALA A 422 4.52 13.03 -8.89
CA ALA A 422 4.26 12.62 -10.25
C ALA A 422 3.49 13.69 -11.06
N HIS A 423 3.80 13.81 -12.36
CA HIS A 423 3.03 14.62 -13.31
C HIS A 423 2.58 13.86 -14.56
N LYS A 424 2.78 12.54 -14.57
CA LYS A 424 2.28 11.62 -15.59
C LYS A 424 1.25 10.67 -14.96
N ASN A 425 0.19 10.34 -15.68
CA ASN A 425 -0.76 9.29 -15.28
C ASN A 425 -0.06 7.90 -15.20
N ARG A 426 -0.68 6.96 -14.45
CA ARG A 426 -0.15 5.64 -14.04
C ARG A 426 1.01 5.77 -13.04
N MET A 427 0.95 6.77 -12.15
CA MET A 427 1.97 7.01 -11.13
C MET A 427 1.43 7.12 -9.71
N GLN A 428 0.15 6.76 -9.51
CA GLN A 428 -0.48 6.85 -8.20
C GLN A 428 0.26 5.99 -7.17
N GLY A 429 0.82 4.84 -7.56
CA GLY A 429 1.69 4.02 -6.73
C GLY A 429 3.01 4.71 -6.37
N ASN A 430 3.67 5.37 -7.34
CA ASN A 430 4.91 6.11 -7.11
C ASN A 430 4.71 7.25 -6.11
N ASP A 431 3.60 7.99 -6.23
CA ASP A 431 3.18 9.01 -5.28
C ASP A 431 2.82 8.42 -3.91
N PHE A 432 2.03 7.33 -3.91
CA PHE A 432 1.46 6.76 -2.69
C PHE A 432 2.52 6.21 -1.77
N VAL A 433 3.54 5.50 -2.28
CA VAL A 433 4.64 4.95 -1.45
C VAL A 433 5.47 6.02 -0.74
N GLN A 434 5.46 7.26 -1.23
CA GLN A 434 6.13 8.39 -0.59
C GLN A 434 5.24 9.09 0.45
N SER A 435 3.95 8.76 0.48
CA SER A 435 2.97 9.45 1.31
C SER A 435 3.01 9.01 2.78
N LEU A 436 2.54 9.90 3.66
CA LEU A 436 2.28 9.53 5.06
C LEU A 436 1.21 8.45 5.19
N MET A 437 0.27 8.35 4.24
CA MET A 437 -0.76 7.30 4.27
C MET A 437 -0.14 5.91 4.16
N TYR A 438 0.77 5.73 3.20
CA TYR A 438 1.51 4.48 3.04
C TYR A 438 2.36 4.15 4.26
N ASN A 439 3.11 5.14 4.78
CA ASN A 439 3.92 4.97 5.99
C ASN A 439 3.11 4.68 7.27
N ARG A 440 1.79 4.91 7.25
CA ARG A 440 0.86 4.58 8.33
C ARG A 440 0.02 3.33 8.03
N GLY A 441 0.42 2.52 7.06
CA GLY A 441 -0.20 1.24 6.77
C GLY A 441 -1.54 1.32 6.04
N VAL A 442 -1.90 2.48 5.47
CA VAL A 442 -3.11 2.61 4.67
C VAL A 442 -2.92 1.89 3.33
N ALA A 443 -3.90 1.10 2.93
CA ALA A 443 -3.91 0.41 1.64
C ALA A 443 -4.77 1.13 0.60
N CYS A 444 -4.52 0.94 -0.69
CA CYS A 444 -5.35 1.51 -1.78
C CYS A 444 -6.85 1.19 -1.60
N PHE A 445 -7.18 -0.05 -1.22
CA PHE A 445 -8.57 -0.48 -0.99
C PHE A 445 -9.20 0.07 0.29
N SER A 446 -8.46 0.83 1.11
CA SER A 446 -9.05 1.64 2.18
C SER A 446 -9.93 2.74 1.59
N CYS A 447 -9.59 3.21 0.39
CA CYS A 447 -10.32 4.24 -0.33
C CYS A 447 -11.13 3.70 -1.53
N HIS A 448 -10.66 2.62 -2.16
CA HIS A 448 -11.26 2.07 -3.37
C HIS A 448 -12.01 0.73 -3.14
N ASP A 449 -13.22 0.59 -3.68
CA ASP A 449 -13.89 -0.72 -3.88
C ASP A 449 -13.62 -1.22 -5.30
N VAL A 450 -12.53 -1.98 -5.43
CA VAL A 450 -12.06 -2.54 -6.71
C VAL A 450 -13.05 -3.52 -7.35
N HIS A 451 -14.02 -4.02 -6.59
CA HIS A 451 -15.06 -4.89 -7.10
C HIS A 451 -16.26 -4.11 -7.65
N GLY A 452 -16.24 -2.78 -7.64
CA GLY A 452 -17.31 -1.96 -8.22
C GLY A 452 -18.24 -1.33 -7.19
N THR A 453 -18.56 -0.07 -7.47
CA THR A 453 -19.28 0.86 -6.62
C THR A 453 -19.91 1.93 -7.49
N ARG A 454 -20.92 2.63 -6.96
CA ARG A 454 -21.59 3.74 -7.67
C ARG A 454 -20.74 5.01 -7.75
N TYR A 455 -19.69 5.11 -6.94
CA TYR A 455 -18.87 6.30 -6.87
C TYR A 455 -17.77 6.29 -7.95
N GLN A 456 -17.50 7.48 -8.50
CA GLN A 456 -16.45 7.68 -9.50
C GLN A 456 -15.09 7.19 -8.98
N ALA A 457 -14.23 6.74 -9.89
CA ALA A 457 -12.89 6.22 -9.58
C ALA A 457 -12.91 5.03 -8.59
N GLN A 458 -14.03 4.30 -8.57
CA GLN A 458 -14.23 3.13 -7.71
C GLN A 458 -14.06 3.46 -6.22
N LEU A 459 -14.42 4.66 -5.78
CA LEU A 459 -14.33 5.03 -4.36
C LEU A 459 -15.36 4.28 -3.51
N ARG A 460 -15.01 3.97 -2.27
CA ARG A 460 -15.94 3.30 -1.34
C ARG A 460 -17.10 4.21 -0.95
N GLU A 461 -16.82 5.50 -0.81
CA GLU A 461 -17.69 6.53 -0.27
C GLU A 461 -17.40 7.87 -0.99
N PRO A 462 -18.24 8.91 -0.82
CA PRO A 462 -17.91 10.25 -1.26
C PRO A 462 -16.58 10.73 -0.64
N PRO A 463 -15.77 11.52 -1.37
CA PRO A 463 -14.43 11.89 -0.91
C PRO A 463 -14.38 12.55 0.48
N ALA A 464 -15.35 13.41 0.81
CA ALA A 464 -15.38 14.08 2.10
C ALA A 464 -15.57 13.08 3.25
N GLU A 465 -16.56 12.18 3.15
CA GLU A 465 -16.85 11.15 4.16
C GLU A 465 -15.63 10.25 4.38
N MET A 466 -15.02 9.81 3.28
CA MET A 466 -13.84 8.94 3.30
C MET A 466 -12.63 9.59 3.97
N CYS A 467 -12.36 10.88 3.71
CA CYS A 467 -11.29 11.60 4.40
C CYS A 467 -11.62 11.79 5.88
N PHE A 468 -12.86 12.19 6.21
CA PHE A 468 -13.29 12.46 7.58
C PHE A 468 -13.32 11.23 8.48
N ALA A 469 -13.43 10.02 7.91
CA ALA A 469 -13.31 8.78 8.67
C ALA A 469 -12.00 8.69 9.48
N CYS A 470 -10.93 9.36 9.02
CA CYS A 470 -9.64 9.44 9.72
C CYS A 470 -9.22 10.87 10.11
N HIS A 471 -9.74 11.89 9.42
CA HIS A 471 -9.36 13.30 9.56
C HIS A 471 -10.48 14.15 10.19
N GLY A 472 -11.01 13.70 11.32
CA GLY A 472 -12.03 14.45 12.07
C GLY A 472 -11.51 15.75 12.67
N THR A 473 -12.40 16.64 13.09
CA THR A 473 -12.06 17.98 13.63
C THR A 473 -11.20 17.95 14.91
N HIS A 474 -11.11 16.81 15.57
CA HIS A 474 -10.33 16.62 16.80
C HIS A 474 -9.05 15.82 16.58
N THR A 475 -8.74 15.41 15.34
CA THR A 475 -7.52 14.68 15.03
C THR A 475 -6.41 15.67 14.65
N GLN A 476 -5.16 15.31 14.95
CA GLN A 476 -4.00 16.17 14.64
C GLN A 476 -3.96 16.60 13.16
N ASN A 477 -4.40 15.72 12.27
CA ASN A 477 -4.37 15.86 10.82
C ASN A 477 -5.71 16.29 10.20
N GLY A 478 -6.74 16.58 11.00
CA GLY A 478 -8.05 17.04 10.53
C GLY A 478 -8.16 18.57 10.44
N PRO A 479 -9.29 19.09 9.92
CA PRO A 479 -9.55 20.52 9.93
C PRO A 479 -9.94 20.98 11.35
N HIS A 480 -9.17 21.89 11.94
CA HIS A 480 -9.39 22.39 13.31
C HIS A 480 -10.44 23.53 13.38
N THR A 481 -11.11 23.83 12.27
CA THR A 481 -12.18 24.83 12.19
C THR A 481 -13.53 24.24 12.61
N ALA A 482 -14.49 25.09 12.96
CA ALA A 482 -15.83 24.64 13.35
C ALA A 482 -16.63 24.13 12.14
N THR A 483 -16.36 24.67 10.94
CA THR A 483 -17.03 24.25 9.71
C THR A 483 -16.05 23.93 8.58
N ILE A 484 -16.51 23.15 7.59
CA ILE A 484 -15.75 22.90 6.36
C ILE A 484 -15.57 24.18 5.53
N GLU A 485 -16.53 25.10 5.59
CA GLU A 485 -16.45 26.38 4.89
C GLU A 485 -15.37 27.26 5.48
N GLU A 486 -15.20 27.27 6.81
CA GLU A 486 -14.07 27.95 7.45
C GLU A 486 -12.72 27.33 7.08
N HIS A 487 -12.64 26.00 6.89
CA HIS A 487 -11.39 25.36 6.49
C HIS A 487 -11.03 25.62 5.03
N THR A 488 -12.03 25.47 4.14
CA THR A 488 -11.83 25.47 2.69
C THR A 488 -12.02 26.84 2.07
N HIS A 489 -12.67 27.76 2.78
CA HIS A 489 -13.15 29.05 2.29
C HIS A 489 -14.05 28.94 1.05
N HIS A 490 -14.76 27.82 0.96
CA HIS A 490 -15.72 27.51 -0.10
C HIS A 490 -17.04 27.05 0.52
N LYS A 491 -18.16 27.45 -0.11
CA LYS A 491 -19.49 27.01 0.30
C LYS A 491 -19.56 25.47 0.39
N PRO A 492 -20.20 24.91 1.43
CA PRO A 492 -20.37 23.47 1.55
C PRO A 492 -21.00 22.86 0.30
N GLY A 493 -20.47 21.73 -0.16
CA GLY A 493 -20.95 21.02 -1.35
C GLY A 493 -20.42 21.57 -2.68
N SER A 494 -19.72 22.71 -2.69
CA SER A 494 -19.05 23.20 -3.91
C SER A 494 -17.83 22.32 -4.27
N PRO A 495 -17.39 22.30 -5.54
CA PRO A 495 -16.20 21.55 -5.94
C PRO A 495 -14.94 21.90 -5.11
N GLY A 496 -14.77 23.17 -4.74
CA GLY A 496 -13.64 23.64 -3.92
C GLY A 496 -13.71 23.23 -2.45
N SER A 497 -14.90 22.88 -1.94
CA SER A 497 -15.07 22.40 -0.56
C SER A 497 -14.64 20.93 -0.35
N GLN A 498 -14.32 20.20 -1.43
CA GLN A 498 -13.90 18.81 -1.33
C GLN A 498 -12.43 18.71 -0.94
N CYS A 499 -12.08 17.86 0.03
CA CYS A 499 -10.70 17.63 0.47
C CYS A 499 -9.74 17.36 -0.70
N ILE A 500 -10.17 16.51 -1.62
CA ILE A 500 -9.42 16.12 -2.81
C ILE A 500 -9.18 17.26 -3.81
N ALA A 501 -9.94 18.36 -3.74
CA ALA A 501 -9.70 19.52 -4.59
C ALA A 501 -8.34 20.17 -4.27
N CYS A 502 -7.99 20.24 -2.99
CA CYS A 502 -6.75 20.85 -2.51
C CYS A 502 -5.64 19.83 -2.23
N HIS A 503 -6.00 18.67 -1.69
CA HIS A 503 -5.04 17.65 -1.24
C HIS A 503 -4.68 16.62 -2.30
N MET A 504 -5.46 16.50 -3.37
CA MET A 504 -5.19 15.58 -4.47
C MET A 504 -5.39 16.31 -5.82
N PRO A 505 -4.59 17.36 -6.08
CA PRO A 505 -4.79 18.22 -7.25
C PRO A 505 -4.61 17.42 -8.54
N ARG A 506 -5.28 17.87 -9.61
CA ARG A 506 -5.21 17.22 -10.93
C ARG A 506 -3.95 17.67 -11.67
N ILE A 507 -2.83 17.03 -11.39
CA ILE A 507 -1.50 17.40 -11.92
C ILE A 507 -0.81 16.27 -12.69
N GLU A 508 -1.35 15.06 -12.66
CA GLU A 508 -0.83 13.92 -13.42
C GLU A 508 -1.46 13.86 -14.83
N GLN A 509 -0.76 14.36 -15.85
CA GLN A 509 -1.27 14.44 -17.21
C GLN A 509 -1.56 13.04 -17.79
N THR A 510 -2.76 12.87 -18.33
CA THR A 510 -3.16 11.64 -19.05
C THR A 510 -3.25 11.85 -20.57
N ILE A 511 -3.83 12.95 -21.02
CA ILE A 511 -3.91 13.33 -22.44
C ILE A 511 -4.17 14.83 -22.56
N ALA A 512 -3.37 15.53 -23.37
CA ALA A 512 -3.49 16.97 -23.57
C ALA A 512 -3.61 17.72 -22.22
N ASP A 513 -4.65 18.52 -22.00
CA ASP A 513 -4.93 19.25 -20.76
C ASP A 513 -5.76 18.45 -19.74
N VAL A 514 -6.03 17.16 -20.01
CA VAL A 514 -6.69 16.26 -19.06
C VAL A 514 -5.65 15.65 -18.13
N SER A 515 -5.84 15.88 -16.83
CA SER A 515 -5.00 15.34 -15.76
C SER A 515 -5.82 14.57 -14.72
N VAL A 516 -5.20 13.54 -14.15
CA VAL A 516 -5.70 12.77 -13.00
C VAL A 516 -5.07 13.29 -11.71
N ARG A 517 -5.56 12.78 -10.58
CA ARG A 517 -5.21 13.28 -9.25
C ARG A 517 -3.90 12.67 -8.75
N ALA A 518 -3.03 13.53 -8.21
CA ALA A 518 -1.86 13.10 -7.45
C ALA A 518 -2.27 12.39 -6.15
N HIS A 519 -1.44 11.44 -5.71
CA HIS A 519 -1.67 10.61 -4.51
C HIS A 519 -0.62 10.83 -3.42
N THR A 520 0.09 11.96 -3.44
CA THR A 520 0.94 12.40 -2.33
C THR A 520 0.13 12.91 -1.13
N PHE A 521 -1.14 13.29 -1.34
CA PHE A 521 -2.06 13.95 -0.39
C PHE A 521 -1.59 15.31 0.13
N ARG A 522 -0.49 15.83 -0.43
CA ARG A 522 0.13 17.09 -0.03
C ARG A 522 -0.65 18.28 -0.58
N PHE A 523 -0.67 19.35 0.19
CA PHE A 523 -1.10 20.65 -0.32
C PHE A 523 0.08 21.32 -1.02
N ILE A 524 -0.03 21.54 -2.33
CA ILE A 524 0.99 22.22 -3.12
C ILE A 524 0.81 23.73 -2.92
N THR A 525 1.78 24.36 -2.27
CA THR A 525 1.74 25.78 -1.92
C THR A 525 1.97 26.67 -3.15
N PRO A 526 1.49 27.93 -3.15
CA PRO A 526 1.87 28.88 -4.20
C PRO A 526 3.39 29.07 -4.32
N ALA A 527 4.13 29.00 -3.22
CA ALA A 527 5.59 29.10 -3.22
C ALA A 527 6.26 27.89 -3.93
N GLU A 528 5.75 26.67 -3.73
CA GLU A 528 6.19 25.48 -4.48
C GLU A 528 5.87 25.63 -5.98
N THR A 529 4.72 26.23 -6.35
CA THR A 529 4.44 26.56 -7.75
C THR A 529 5.47 27.54 -8.31
N ASP A 530 5.75 28.64 -7.60
CA ASP A 530 6.70 29.66 -8.06
C ASP A 530 8.14 29.11 -8.15
N THR A 531 8.51 28.18 -7.26
CA THR A 531 9.86 27.60 -7.20
C THR A 531 10.06 26.44 -8.16
N TYR A 532 9.09 25.52 -8.25
CA TYR A 532 9.24 24.23 -8.94
C TYR A 532 8.34 24.09 -10.17
N GLY A 533 7.48 25.08 -10.46
CA GLY A 533 6.56 25.03 -11.60
C GLY A 533 5.38 24.06 -11.41
N ILE A 534 5.16 23.55 -10.20
CA ILE A 534 4.12 22.56 -9.90
C ILE A 534 2.76 23.25 -9.81
N PRO A 535 1.71 22.83 -10.54
CA PRO A 535 0.40 23.49 -10.45
C PRO A 535 -0.22 23.34 -9.05
N ASN A 536 -0.48 24.45 -8.36
CA ASN A 536 -1.17 24.43 -7.07
C ASN A 536 -2.71 24.28 -7.25
N PRO A 537 -3.41 23.78 -6.22
CA PRO A 537 -4.87 23.62 -6.25
C PRO A 537 -5.67 24.92 -6.39
N CYS A 538 -5.08 26.09 -6.11
CA CYS A 538 -5.79 27.36 -6.20
C CYS A 538 -5.88 27.85 -7.66
N THR A 539 -4.73 28.03 -8.32
CA THR A 539 -4.67 28.60 -9.68
C THR A 539 -5.08 27.61 -10.78
N THR A 540 -5.18 26.31 -10.45
CA THR A 540 -5.80 25.32 -11.35
C THR A 540 -7.31 25.52 -11.52
N CYS A 541 -7.98 26.09 -10.52
CA CYS A 541 -9.40 26.51 -10.59
C CYS A 541 -9.55 27.99 -10.91
N HIS A 542 -8.78 28.86 -10.25
CA HIS A 542 -8.81 30.32 -10.42
C HIS A 542 -7.81 30.76 -11.50
N LYS A 543 -8.07 30.36 -12.75
CA LYS A 543 -7.14 30.53 -13.88
C LYS A 543 -6.82 31.99 -14.23
N ASP A 544 -7.65 32.94 -13.81
CA ASP A 544 -7.46 34.38 -13.99
C ASP A 544 -6.60 35.02 -12.89
N LYS A 545 -6.22 34.27 -11.86
CA LYS A 545 -5.49 34.77 -10.69
C LYS A 545 -4.03 34.29 -10.70
N PRO A 546 -3.07 35.17 -10.35
CA PRO A 546 -1.69 34.77 -10.17
C PRO A 546 -1.49 33.98 -8.87
N THR A 547 -0.36 33.29 -8.75
CA THR A 547 0.08 32.61 -7.51
C THR A 547 0.17 33.56 -6.32
N SER A 548 0.56 34.82 -6.55
CA SER A 548 0.62 35.87 -5.52
C SER A 548 -0.75 36.21 -4.90
N TRP A 549 -1.84 36.07 -5.67
CA TRP A 549 -3.20 36.21 -5.14
C TRP A 549 -3.53 35.06 -4.18
N ALA A 550 -3.24 33.82 -4.58
CA ALA A 550 -3.47 32.65 -3.74
C ALA A 550 -2.64 32.72 -2.44
N ALA A 551 -1.38 33.13 -2.53
CA ALA A 551 -0.53 33.35 -1.36
C ALA A 551 -1.09 34.43 -0.44
N SER A 552 -1.60 35.53 -0.99
CA SER A 552 -2.21 36.61 -0.22
C SER A 552 -3.52 36.18 0.45
N ALA A 553 -4.35 35.39 -0.24
CA ALA A 553 -5.57 34.83 0.32
C ALA A 553 -5.25 33.88 1.50
N LEU A 554 -4.32 32.94 1.34
CA LEU A 554 -3.94 32.02 2.41
C LEU A 554 -3.39 32.74 3.65
N LYS A 555 -2.74 33.90 3.50
CA LYS A 555 -2.26 34.71 4.63
C LYS A 555 -3.39 35.26 5.52
N THR A 556 -4.61 35.43 4.99
CA THR A 556 -5.75 35.91 5.78
C THR A 556 -6.42 34.81 6.58
N TRP A 557 -6.11 33.54 6.31
CA TRP A 557 -6.71 32.39 6.98
C TRP A 557 -6.11 32.26 8.39
N GLN A 558 -6.97 32.18 9.41
CA GLN A 558 -6.54 32.12 10.81
C GLN A 558 -5.88 30.77 11.15
N GLU A 559 -6.44 29.67 10.63
CA GLU A 559 -5.97 28.29 10.84
C GLU A 559 -4.93 27.83 9.81
N ARG A 560 -4.19 28.77 9.20
CA ARG A 560 -3.17 28.41 8.20
C ARG A 560 -2.02 27.66 8.86
N SER A 561 -1.69 26.49 8.31
CA SER A 561 -0.46 25.80 8.68
C SER A 561 0.75 26.62 8.20
N PRO A 562 1.72 26.98 9.06
CA PRO A 562 2.93 27.69 8.65
C PRO A 562 3.68 26.97 7.52
N TRP A 563 3.68 25.63 7.56
CA TRP A 563 4.27 24.76 6.53
C TRP A 563 3.58 24.88 5.16
N ARG A 564 2.27 25.16 5.13
CA ARG A 564 1.50 25.36 3.89
C ARG A 564 1.62 26.77 3.31
N MET A 565 2.38 27.64 3.97
CA MET A 565 2.69 28.99 3.48
C MET A 565 4.04 29.08 2.75
N GLY A 566 4.80 27.97 2.69
CA GLY A 566 6.10 27.93 2.01
C GLY A 566 7.19 28.76 2.69
N VAL A 567 7.02 29.11 3.96
CA VAL A 567 8.00 29.89 4.71
C VAL A 567 8.84 28.92 5.53
N ASN A 568 10.10 28.73 5.14
CA ASN A 568 11.13 28.34 6.09
C ASN A 568 11.12 29.41 7.20
N GLN A 569 10.75 29.02 8.41
CA GLN A 569 11.29 29.71 9.59
C GLN A 569 12.62 29.06 9.94
#